data_AF-A0A8H3X5E9-F1
#
_entry.id   AF-A0A8H3X5E9-F1
#
_cell.length_a   1.000
_cell.length_b   1.000
_cell.length_c   1.000
_cell.angle_alpha   90.00
_cell.angle_beta   90.00
_cell.angle_gamma   90.00
#
_symmetry.space_group_name_H-M   'P 1'
#
loop_
_entity.id
_entity.type
_entity.pdbx_description
1 polymer ?
#
loop_
_entity_poly.entity_id
_entity_poly.type
_entity_poly.pdbx_seq_one_letter_code
_entity_poly.pdbx_strand_id
1 'polypeptide(L)'
;MIEKGTHNIWLRIMRGEAHQLELGYYVVKNPTKVQRAENIKSEEARLIENEFFEQEEPWNSFYLRERIGVKNLQNKLSELLIEAIKRGLPDIRKNVEDKLNKTFQDLGKLPIQLSDSPRIELFRMVKNCSKIIKEKTTCSNDQTELWKLLNDQFAQFKEEFCALRPVFLIRTSFIGRPRDETFDILEDFIENRKNNASTDRLQQITEVQVTEIIRNSCRRLLTGSIPDLIPYSAARTMIQENQVKWEKPAMNCLNAVYEIMIKSVCETIETTFSRFPGLVGRMEYKVRTWLEECKKQTIDQINFMYKMERTTYPFTLDKHRMTVIKKEYLNSLHRTVRNENRNPTETLEVMALVMAYLKISIKRYTDVVSIGFRKGSGYPRVP
;
A
#
# COMPACT_ATOMS: atom_id res chain seq x y z
N MET A 1 59.28 -43.55 29.49
CA MET A 1 59.93 -44.73 30.07
C MET A 1 58.84 -45.49 30.79
N ILE A 2 58.60 -46.75 30.44
CA ILE A 2 57.77 -47.64 31.25
C ILE A 2 58.70 -48.24 32.30
N GLU A 3 58.36 -48.15 33.58
CA GLU A 3 59.17 -48.75 34.64
C GLU A 3 59.08 -50.29 34.53
N LYS A 4 60.19 -50.99 34.82
CA LYS A 4 60.31 -52.43 34.54
C LYS A 4 59.29 -53.34 35.26
N GLY A 5 58.48 -52.81 36.19
CA GLY A 5 57.38 -53.52 36.88
C GLY A 5 55.95 -53.18 36.42
N THR A 6 55.73 -52.17 35.56
CA THR A 6 54.38 -51.71 35.17
C THR A 6 53.80 -52.38 33.93
N HIS A 7 54.56 -53.28 33.29
CA HIS A 7 54.20 -53.93 32.04
C HIS A 7 52.83 -54.65 32.09
N ASN A 8 52.49 -55.29 33.22
CA ASN A 8 51.21 -55.98 33.40
C ASN A 8 49.99 -55.06 33.39
N ILE A 9 50.12 -53.81 33.83
CA ILE A 9 49.03 -52.82 33.82
C ILE A 9 48.75 -52.38 32.39
N TRP A 10 49.80 -52.13 31.62
CA TRP A 10 49.67 -51.77 30.20
C TRP A 10 49.13 -52.91 29.36
N LEU A 11 49.49 -54.17 29.67
CA LEU A 11 48.89 -55.35 29.01
C LEU A 11 47.38 -55.44 29.24
N ARG A 12 46.88 -55.12 30.45
CA ARG A 12 45.43 -55.08 30.75
C ARG A 12 44.71 -53.95 30.00
N ILE A 13 45.34 -52.78 29.85
CA ILE A 13 44.82 -51.67 29.05
C ILE A 13 44.77 -52.07 27.56
N MET A 14 45.82 -52.73 27.05
CA MET A 14 45.90 -53.19 25.66
C MET A 14 44.89 -54.30 25.33
N ARG A 15 44.54 -55.14 26.31
CA ARG A 15 43.46 -56.15 26.21
C ARG A 15 42.06 -55.53 26.23
N GLY A 16 41.93 -54.23 26.53
CA GLY A 16 40.65 -53.54 26.66
C GLY A 16 39.93 -53.84 27.98
N GLU A 17 40.60 -54.46 28.95
CA GLU A 17 40.02 -54.84 30.25
C GLU A 17 39.90 -53.65 31.22
N ALA A 18 40.72 -52.61 31.04
CA ALA A 18 40.72 -51.42 31.90
C ALA A 18 39.96 -50.22 31.28
N HIS A 19 40.10 -49.99 29.98
CA HIS A 19 39.41 -48.93 29.24
C HIS A 19 39.06 -49.44 27.83
N GLN A 20 37.79 -49.34 27.46
CA GLN A 20 37.30 -49.83 26.17
C GLN A 20 37.13 -48.65 25.21
N LEU A 21 38.06 -48.51 24.24
CA LEU A 21 37.98 -47.53 23.15
C LEU A 21 37.58 -48.23 21.86
N GLU A 22 36.71 -47.62 21.05
CA GLU A 22 36.23 -48.20 19.78
C GLU A 22 37.35 -48.51 18.76
N LEU A 23 38.44 -47.73 18.79
CA LEU A 23 39.60 -47.89 17.90
C LEU A 23 40.74 -48.72 18.54
N GLY A 24 40.64 -49.00 19.84
CA GLY A 24 41.65 -49.71 20.65
C GLY A 24 42.94 -48.91 20.86
N TYR A 25 43.98 -49.60 21.33
CA TYR A 25 45.30 -49.03 21.65
C TYR A 25 46.40 -49.57 20.73
N TYR A 26 47.41 -48.73 20.47
CA TYR A 26 48.63 -49.06 19.73
C TYR A 26 49.85 -48.74 20.58
N VAL A 27 50.91 -49.53 20.46
CA VAL A 27 52.16 -49.33 21.19
C VAL A 27 53.28 -49.01 20.21
N VAL A 28 53.98 -47.91 20.46
CA VAL A 28 55.10 -47.43 19.66
C VAL A 28 56.28 -47.08 20.57
N LYS A 29 57.50 -47.32 20.09
CA LYS A 29 58.73 -46.91 20.77
C LYS A 29 59.30 -45.68 20.09
N ASN A 30 59.22 -44.55 20.77
CA ASN A 30 59.83 -43.31 20.30
C ASN A 30 61.30 -43.18 20.74
N PRO A 31 62.16 -42.51 19.95
CA PRO A 31 63.54 -42.24 20.34
C PRO A 31 63.64 -41.50 21.69
N THR A 32 64.55 -41.97 22.53
CA THR A 32 64.82 -41.39 23.86
C THR A 32 65.52 -40.03 23.75
N LYS A 33 65.57 -39.26 24.85
CA LYS A 33 66.20 -37.93 24.85
C LYS A 33 67.68 -37.95 24.44
N VAL A 34 68.39 -39.03 24.74
CA VAL A 34 69.82 -39.24 24.38
C VAL A 34 69.95 -39.50 22.89
N GLN A 35 69.20 -40.47 22.36
CA GLN A 35 69.12 -40.80 20.93
C GLN A 35 68.67 -39.63 20.06
N ARG A 36 67.86 -38.71 20.62
CA ARG A 36 67.44 -37.49 19.93
C ARG A 36 68.57 -36.46 19.84
N ALA A 37 69.43 -36.37 20.85
CA ALA A 37 70.62 -35.51 20.82
C ALA A 37 71.66 -36.00 19.80
N GLU A 38 71.65 -37.29 19.48
CA GLU A 38 72.51 -37.94 18.49
C GLU A 38 71.98 -37.82 17.04
N ASN A 39 70.87 -37.13 16.80
CA ASN A 39 70.28 -36.93 15.46
C ASN A 39 70.05 -38.23 14.67
N ILE A 40 69.63 -39.31 15.34
CA ILE A 40 69.37 -40.60 14.70
C ILE A 40 68.34 -40.45 13.57
N LYS A 41 68.61 -41.09 12.43
CA LYS A 41 67.70 -41.04 11.27
C LYS A 41 66.40 -41.78 11.57
N SER A 42 65.31 -41.33 10.96
CA SER A 42 63.98 -41.94 11.14
C SER A 42 63.93 -43.42 10.77
N GLU A 43 64.78 -43.88 9.86
CA GLU A 43 64.89 -45.28 9.45
C GLU A 43 65.60 -46.13 10.52
N GLU A 44 66.70 -45.63 11.06
CA GLU A 44 67.44 -46.26 12.16
C GLU A 44 66.57 -46.36 13.42
N ALA A 45 65.76 -45.33 13.70
CA ALA A 45 64.79 -45.35 14.79
C ALA A 45 63.73 -46.47 14.64
N ARG A 46 63.32 -46.80 13.40
CA ARG A 46 62.37 -47.89 13.11
C ARG A 46 63.02 -49.27 13.30
N LEU A 47 64.30 -49.40 12.95
CA LEU A 47 65.05 -50.64 13.20
C LEU A 47 65.20 -50.90 14.71
N ILE A 48 65.56 -49.87 15.48
CA ILE A 48 65.65 -49.93 16.95
C ILE A 48 64.29 -50.22 17.60
N GLU A 49 63.19 -49.75 16.98
CA GLU A 49 61.83 -50.10 17.40
C GLU A 49 61.52 -51.57 17.16
N ASN A 50 61.79 -52.08 15.95
CA ASN A 50 61.53 -53.48 15.61
C ASN A 50 62.35 -54.43 16.50
N GLU A 51 63.64 -54.15 16.68
CA GLU A 51 64.53 -54.95 17.52
C GLU A 51 64.04 -55.01 18.97
N PHE A 52 63.53 -53.88 19.50
CA PHE A 52 62.98 -53.84 20.85
C PHE A 52 61.73 -54.71 21.02
N PHE A 53 60.80 -54.65 20.06
CA PHE A 53 59.58 -55.46 20.13
C PHE A 53 59.84 -56.95 19.85
N GLU A 54 60.97 -57.29 19.21
CA GLU A 54 61.41 -58.67 19.01
C GLU A 54 62.23 -59.23 20.19
N GLN A 55 63.02 -58.40 20.89
CA GLN A 55 63.92 -58.86 21.95
C GLN A 55 63.34 -58.74 23.37
N GLU A 56 62.50 -57.75 23.67
CA GLU A 56 61.99 -57.54 25.04
C GLU A 56 60.65 -58.27 25.30
N GLU A 57 60.63 -59.14 26.32
CA GLU A 57 59.38 -59.61 26.94
C GLU A 57 58.76 -58.49 27.79
N PRO A 58 57.42 -58.30 27.77
CA PRO A 58 56.37 -59.19 27.28
C PRO A 58 55.87 -58.89 25.85
N TRP A 59 56.59 -58.06 25.09
CA TRP A 59 56.14 -57.60 23.77
C TRP A 59 56.41 -58.62 22.66
N ASN A 60 57.51 -59.37 22.78
CA ASN A 60 57.84 -60.46 21.84
C ASN A 60 56.75 -61.55 21.77
N SER A 61 56.16 -61.89 22.93
CA SER A 61 55.10 -62.90 23.08
C SER A 61 53.67 -62.35 22.96
N PHE A 62 53.52 -61.06 22.59
CA PHE A 62 52.20 -60.44 22.49
C PHE A 62 51.41 -60.92 21.27
N TYR A 63 50.20 -61.41 21.50
CA TYR A 63 49.35 -62.06 20.50
C TYR A 63 48.82 -61.12 19.39
N LEU A 64 48.84 -59.79 19.60
CA LEU A 64 48.38 -58.78 18.65
C LEU A 64 49.55 -57.97 18.06
N ARG A 65 50.42 -58.63 17.28
CA ARG A 65 51.54 -57.95 16.58
C ARG A 65 51.06 -56.86 15.60
N GLU A 66 49.83 -56.95 15.12
CA GLU A 66 49.20 -55.95 14.24
C GLU A 66 48.95 -54.57 14.90
N ARG A 67 49.03 -54.49 16.23
CA ARG A 67 48.83 -53.25 17.00
C ARG A 67 50.13 -52.67 17.59
N ILE A 68 51.27 -53.26 17.21
CA ILE A 68 52.60 -52.85 17.66
C ILE A 68 53.37 -52.24 16.50
N GLY A 69 54.12 -51.18 16.79
CA GLY A 69 55.04 -50.53 15.87
C GLY A 69 54.43 -49.37 15.08
N VAL A 70 55.29 -48.42 14.73
CA VAL A 70 54.91 -47.18 14.02
C VAL A 70 54.31 -47.48 12.64
N LYS A 71 54.82 -48.51 11.94
CA LYS A 71 54.33 -48.86 10.59
C LYS A 71 52.86 -49.29 10.60
N ASN A 72 52.49 -50.13 11.56
CA ASN A 72 51.12 -50.64 11.69
C ASN A 72 50.16 -49.55 12.17
N LEU A 73 50.61 -48.69 13.09
CA LEU A 73 49.86 -47.49 13.49
C LEU A 73 49.62 -46.55 12.29
N GLN A 74 50.66 -46.29 11.49
CA GLN A 74 50.56 -45.41 10.32
C GLN A 74 49.55 -45.97 9.29
N ASN A 75 49.59 -47.28 9.03
CA ASN A 75 48.65 -47.93 8.12
C ASN A 75 47.22 -47.78 8.64
N LYS A 76 46.97 -48.06 9.93
CA LYS A 76 45.64 -47.95 10.51
C LYS A 76 45.12 -46.52 10.54
N LEU A 77 45.95 -45.55 10.92
CA LEU A 77 45.59 -44.13 10.87
C LEU A 77 45.27 -43.67 9.46
N SER A 78 46.01 -44.15 8.45
CA SER A 78 45.73 -43.85 7.04
C SER A 78 44.39 -44.42 6.58
N GLU A 79 44.07 -45.67 6.94
CA GLU A 79 42.76 -46.27 6.67
C GLU A 79 41.62 -45.48 7.32
N LEU A 80 41.74 -45.18 8.62
CA LEU A 80 40.74 -44.43 9.37
C LEU A 80 40.56 -43.03 8.83
N LEU A 81 41.64 -42.36 8.42
CA LEU A 81 41.59 -41.06 7.79
C LEU A 81 40.86 -41.12 6.44
N ILE A 82 41.17 -42.12 5.60
CA ILE A 82 40.48 -42.29 4.30
C ILE A 82 38.99 -42.55 4.51
N GLU A 83 38.63 -43.38 5.49
CA GLU A 83 37.22 -43.65 5.81
C GLU A 83 36.51 -42.39 6.33
N ALA A 84 37.15 -41.63 7.22
CA ALA A 84 36.64 -40.37 7.74
C ALA A 84 36.49 -39.32 6.62
N ILE A 85 37.45 -39.23 5.70
CA ILE A 85 37.38 -38.35 4.52
C ILE A 85 36.22 -38.77 3.63
N LYS A 86 36.08 -40.06 3.31
CA LYS A 86 34.97 -40.58 2.48
C LYS A 86 33.61 -40.30 3.13
N ARG A 87 33.52 -40.40 4.45
CA ARG A 87 32.29 -40.10 5.22
C ARG A 87 31.99 -38.61 5.27
N GLY A 88 33.01 -37.76 5.40
CA GLY A 88 32.85 -36.31 5.50
C GLY A 88 32.71 -35.57 4.15
N LEU A 89 33.17 -36.15 3.04
CA LEU A 89 33.16 -35.52 1.72
C LEU A 89 31.75 -35.14 1.22
N PRO A 90 30.72 -36.01 1.33
CA PRO A 90 29.35 -35.68 0.94
C PRO A 90 28.80 -34.48 1.71
N ASP A 91 29.03 -34.45 3.03
CA ASP A 91 28.58 -33.36 3.90
C ASP A 91 29.30 -32.05 3.61
N ILE A 92 30.61 -32.10 3.37
CA ILE A 92 31.40 -30.94 2.96
C ILE A 92 30.89 -30.40 1.62
N ARG A 93 30.66 -31.27 0.64
CA ARG A 93 30.13 -30.86 -0.67
C ARG A 93 28.78 -30.18 -0.53
N LYS A 94 27.86 -30.78 0.23
CA LYS A 94 26.55 -30.19 0.51
C LYS A 94 26.68 -28.82 1.19
N ASN A 95 27.52 -28.70 2.21
CA ASN A 95 27.75 -27.43 2.90
C ASN A 95 28.34 -26.35 1.97
N VAL A 96 29.20 -26.73 1.03
CA VAL A 96 29.74 -25.81 0.02
C VAL A 96 28.65 -25.37 -0.95
N GLU A 97 27.83 -26.30 -1.46
CA GLU A 97 26.69 -25.99 -2.32
C GLU A 97 25.66 -25.09 -1.63
N ASP A 98 25.34 -25.35 -0.37
CA ASP A 98 24.43 -24.54 0.43
C ASP A 98 24.98 -23.12 0.63
N LYS A 99 26.27 -22.99 0.97
CA LYS A 99 26.94 -21.68 1.07
C LYS A 99 27.03 -20.95 -0.27
N LEU A 100 27.27 -21.68 -1.35
CA LEU A 100 27.33 -21.13 -2.70
C LEU A 100 25.95 -20.58 -3.10
N ASN A 101 24.88 -21.35 -2.89
CA ASN A 101 23.51 -20.93 -3.14
C ASN A 101 23.13 -19.70 -2.31
N LYS A 102 23.50 -19.68 -1.02
CA LYS A 102 23.29 -18.51 -0.16
C LYS A 102 24.03 -17.28 -0.69
N THR A 103 25.28 -17.46 -1.12
CA THR A 103 26.09 -16.38 -1.69
C THR A 103 25.48 -15.86 -2.99
N PHE A 104 24.99 -16.74 -3.87
CA PHE A 104 24.29 -16.33 -5.09
C PHE A 104 23.00 -15.56 -4.80
N GLN A 105 22.21 -15.99 -3.80
CA GLN A 105 21.02 -15.26 -3.37
C GLN A 105 21.38 -13.88 -2.81
N ASP A 106 22.44 -13.78 -2.01
CA ASP A 106 22.89 -12.50 -1.45
C ASP A 106 23.47 -11.60 -2.55
N LEU A 107 24.17 -12.16 -3.53
CA LEU A 107 24.66 -11.43 -4.70
C LEU A 107 23.52 -10.89 -5.56
N GLY A 108 22.43 -11.66 -5.71
CA GLY A 108 21.23 -11.22 -6.42
C GLY A 108 20.47 -10.08 -5.73
N LYS A 109 20.64 -9.91 -4.41
CA LYS A 109 20.09 -8.78 -3.65
C LYS A 109 20.96 -7.52 -3.73
N LEU A 110 22.22 -7.65 -4.16
CA LEU A 110 23.09 -6.49 -4.28
C LEU A 110 22.62 -5.58 -5.43
N PRO A 111 22.68 -4.25 -5.24
CA PRO A 111 22.33 -3.32 -6.29
C PRO A 111 23.30 -3.46 -7.47
N ILE A 112 22.77 -3.21 -8.67
CA ILE A 112 23.53 -3.24 -9.93
C ILE A 112 24.82 -2.41 -9.78
N GLN A 113 25.93 -2.93 -10.32
CA GLN A 113 27.20 -2.22 -10.34
C GLN A 113 27.01 -0.83 -10.97
N LEU A 114 27.59 0.19 -10.35
CA LEU A 114 27.49 1.55 -10.86
C LEU A 114 28.21 1.61 -12.22
N SER A 115 27.56 2.23 -13.21
CA SER A 115 28.23 2.56 -14.46
C SER A 115 29.42 3.50 -14.20
N ASP A 116 30.48 3.38 -15.00
CA ASP A 116 31.67 4.26 -14.96
C ASP A 116 31.30 5.76 -15.07
N SER A 117 30.13 6.08 -15.63
CA SER A 117 29.61 7.45 -15.67
C SER A 117 28.44 7.66 -14.69
N PRO A 118 28.61 8.50 -13.65
CA PRO A 118 27.53 8.85 -12.72
C PRO A 118 26.29 9.46 -13.41
N ARG A 119 26.46 10.14 -14.55
CA ARG A 119 25.37 10.76 -15.30
C ARG A 119 24.43 9.73 -15.93
N ILE A 120 25.00 8.67 -16.50
CA ILE A 120 24.23 7.60 -17.15
C ILE A 120 23.41 6.85 -16.11
N GLU A 121 23.99 6.59 -14.94
CA GLU A 121 23.29 5.90 -13.86
C GLU A 121 22.14 6.74 -13.30
N LEU A 122 22.37 8.03 -13.05
CA LEU A 122 21.29 8.95 -12.64
C LEU A 122 20.15 8.98 -13.66
N PHE A 123 20.48 9.05 -14.96
CA PHE A 123 19.47 9.04 -16.01
C PHE A 123 18.69 7.72 -16.05
N ARG A 124 19.37 6.58 -15.87
CA ARG A 124 18.75 5.26 -15.79
C ARG A 124 17.80 5.16 -14.60
N MET A 125 18.22 5.61 -13.41
CA MET A 125 17.38 5.61 -12.20
C MET A 125 16.15 6.51 -12.35
N VAL A 126 16.33 7.72 -12.89
CA VAL A 126 15.20 8.65 -13.16
C VAL A 126 14.25 8.07 -14.19
N LYS A 127 14.76 7.46 -15.26
CA LYS A 127 13.93 6.79 -16.28
C LYS A 127 13.14 5.62 -15.68
N ASN A 128 13.76 4.84 -14.79
CA ASN A 128 13.09 3.76 -14.08
C ASN A 128 11.99 4.30 -13.14
N CYS A 129 12.29 5.31 -12.33
CA CYS A 129 11.30 5.97 -11.48
C CYS A 129 10.12 6.50 -12.31
N SER A 130 10.40 7.16 -13.44
CA SER A 130 9.37 7.66 -14.35
C SER A 130 8.53 6.52 -14.95
N LYS A 131 9.16 5.38 -15.29
CA LYS A 131 8.46 4.20 -15.80
C LYS A 131 7.53 3.62 -14.73
N ILE A 132 8.00 3.45 -13.49
CA ILE A 132 7.18 2.92 -12.38
C ILE A 132 6.00 3.85 -12.08
N ILE A 133 6.25 5.16 -12.02
CA ILE A 133 5.17 6.15 -11.82
C ILE A 133 4.16 6.06 -12.97
N LYS A 134 4.63 6.00 -14.22
CA LYS A 134 3.74 5.84 -15.39
C LYS A 134 2.89 4.58 -15.28
N GLU A 135 3.50 3.42 -15.02
CA GLU A 135 2.79 2.14 -14.89
C GLU A 135 1.73 2.17 -13.77
N LYS A 136 2.05 2.78 -12.62
CA LYS A 136 1.09 3.00 -11.52
C LYS A 136 -0.07 3.92 -11.95
N THR A 137 0.21 4.98 -12.69
CA THR A 137 -0.83 5.92 -13.17
C THR A 137 -1.68 5.37 -14.31
N THR A 138 -1.13 4.56 -15.22
CA THR A 138 -1.85 4.00 -16.37
C THR A 138 -2.54 2.68 -16.08
N CYS A 139 -2.44 2.16 -14.85
CA CYS A 139 -3.05 0.89 -14.43
C CYS A 139 -2.61 -0.32 -15.28
N SER A 140 -1.41 -0.26 -15.86
CA SER A 140 -0.98 -1.20 -16.91
C SER A 140 -0.46 -2.55 -16.37
N ASN A 141 -0.35 -2.72 -15.05
CA ASN A 141 0.38 -3.83 -14.41
C ASN A 141 -0.37 -4.47 -13.22
N ASP A 142 -1.71 -4.56 -13.25
CA ASP A 142 -2.57 -5.11 -12.17
C ASP A 142 -2.47 -4.41 -10.79
N GLN A 143 -1.56 -3.44 -10.64
CA GLN A 143 -1.44 -2.55 -9.49
C GLN A 143 -2.59 -1.54 -9.47
N THR A 144 -3.76 -2.04 -9.05
CA THR A 144 -5.01 -1.27 -8.94
C THR A 144 -5.13 -0.51 -7.63
N GLU A 145 -4.18 -0.64 -6.71
CA GLU A 145 -4.28 -0.09 -5.35
C GLU A 145 -4.42 1.43 -5.33
N LEU A 146 -3.58 2.16 -6.08
CA LEU A 146 -3.67 3.62 -6.20
C LEU A 146 -5.04 4.05 -6.75
N TRP A 147 -5.51 3.36 -7.78
CA TRP A 147 -6.80 3.66 -8.41
C TRP A 147 -7.99 3.30 -7.52
N LYS A 148 -7.90 2.23 -6.72
CA LYS A 148 -8.91 1.88 -5.71
C LYS A 148 -9.00 2.99 -4.68
N LEU A 149 -7.87 3.39 -4.09
CA LEU A 149 -7.82 4.49 -3.11
C LEU A 149 -8.39 5.80 -3.67
N LEU A 150 -8.03 6.16 -4.91
CA LEU A 150 -8.56 7.36 -5.57
C LEU A 150 -10.07 7.25 -5.83
N ASN A 151 -10.54 6.11 -6.33
CA ASN A 151 -11.96 5.89 -6.59
C ASN A 151 -12.79 5.87 -5.30
N ASP A 152 -12.24 5.34 -4.20
CA ASP A 152 -12.87 5.38 -2.87
C ASP A 152 -13.03 6.83 -2.40
N GLN A 153 -12.01 7.68 -2.60
CA GLN A 153 -12.12 9.11 -2.31
C GLN A 153 -13.17 9.81 -3.19
N PHE A 154 -13.25 9.48 -4.48
CA PHE A 154 -14.29 10.04 -5.36
C PHE A 154 -15.69 9.55 -4.98
N ALA A 155 -15.82 8.30 -4.51
CA ALA A 155 -17.08 7.76 -4.01
C ALA A 155 -17.51 8.46 -2.72
N GLN A 156 -16.58 8.67 -1.77
CA GLN A 156 -16.82 9.43 -0.55
C GLN A 156 -17.20 10.88 -0.86
N PHE A 157 -16.50 11.54 -1.78
CA PHE A 157 -16.86 12.88 -2.25
C PHE A 157 -18.27 12.91 -2.82
N LYS A 158 -18.64 11.94 -3.68
CA LYS A 158 -19.99 11.83 -4.23
C LYS A 158 -21.03 11.70 -3.11
N GLU A 159 -20.75 10.90 -2.08
CA GLU A 159 -21.65 10.71 -0.94
C GLU A 159 -21.79 11.99 -0.10
N GLU A 160 -20.67 12.61 0.29
CA GLU A 160 -20.65 13.87 1.04
C GLU A 160 -21.36 15.00 0.28
N PHE A 161 -21.13 15.08 -1.04
CA PHE A 161 -21.77 16.06 -1.90
C PHE A 161 -23.28 15.81 -2.01
N CYS A 162 -23.70 14.55 -2.19
CA CYS A 162 -25.10 14.18 -2.20
C CYS A 162 -25.77 14.48 -0.85
N ALA A 163 -25.06 14.37 0.28
CA ALA A 163 -25.60 14.69 1.60
C ALA A 163 -25.87 16.20 1.81
N LEU A 164 -25.33 17.08 0.96
CA LEU A 164 -25.63 18.52 1.00
C LEU A 164 -26.96 18.88 0.32
N ARG A 165 -27.66 17.91 -0.28
CA ARG A 165 -28.94 18.16 -0.94
C ARG A 165 -30.02 18.57 0.07
N PRO A 166 -30.93 19.49 -0.29
CA PRO A 166 -32.07 19.78 0.53
C PRO A 166 -33.14 18.69 0.35
N VAL A 167 -33.83 18.35 1.43
CA VAL A 167 -35.03 17.49 1.40
C VAL A 167 -36.24 18.39 1.59
N PHE A 168 -37.22 18.28 0.70
CA PHE A 168 -38.43 19.09 0.77
C PHE A 168 -39.49 18.36 1.58
N LEU A 169 -40.07 19.03 2.58
CA LEU A 169 -41.12 18.50 3.43
C LEU A 169 -42.46 19.18 3.11
N ILE A 170 -43.45 18.36 2.76
CA ILE A 170 -44.85 18.79 2.71
C ILE A 170 -45.54 18.23 3.95
N ARG A 171 -46.15 19.12 4.73
CA ARG A 171 -46.85 18.73 5.94
C ARG A 171 -48.25 18.24 5.59
N THR A 172 -48.43 16.92 5.70
CA THR A 172 -49.70 16.23 5.52
C THR A 172 -50.35 15.90 6.87
N SER A 173 -51.67 15.71 6.88
CA SER A 173 -52.47 15.28 8.02
C SER A 173 -53.25 14.03 7.60
N PHE A 174 -52.80 12.87 8.08
CA PHE A 174 -53.54 11.62 7.91
C PHE A 174 -54.25 11.31 9.23
N ILE A 175 -55.59 11.30 9.21
CA ILE A 175 -56.42 10.97 10.39
C ILE A 175 -56.10 11.89 11.61
N GLY A 176 -55.95 13.19 11.37
CA GLY A 176 -55.74 14.18 12.44
C GLY A 176 -54.36 14.16 13.11
N ARG A 177 -53.42 13.32 12.64
CA ARG A 177 -52.00 13.36 13.07
C ARG A 177 -51.13 14.02 11.99
N PRO A 178 -50.23 14.96 12.35
CA PRO A 178 -49.29 15.53 11.39
C PRO A 178 -48.30 14.45 10.94
N ARG A 179 -48.16 14.29 9.62
CA ARG A 179 -47.16 13.45 8.98
C ARG A 179 -46.42 14.33 7.96
N ASP A 180 -45.11 14.30 7.96
CA ASP A 180 -44.33 15.03 6.95
C ASP A 180 -43.97 14.07 5.82
N GLU A 181 -44.40 14.36 4.60
CA GLU A 181 -43.95 13.63 3.41
C GLU A 181 -42.65 14.25 2.89
N THR A 182 -41.61 13.42 2.78
CA THR A 182 -40.26 13.80 2.34
C THR A 182 -40.10 13.59 0.84
N PHE A 183 -39.70 14.63 0.11
CA PHE A 183 -39.31 14.55 -1.29
C PHE A 183 -37.79 14.69 -1.41
N ASP A 184 -37.13 13.60 -1.79
CA ASP A 184 -35.68 13.55 -2.02
C ASP A 184 -35.37 13.73 -3.52
N ILE A 185 -34.56 14.74 -3.84
CA ILE A 185 -34.18 15.09 -5.22
C ILE A 185 -33.29 14.01 -5.87
N LEU A 186 -32.59 13.20 -5.06
CA LEU A 186 -31.57 12.26 -5.53
C LEU A 186 -31.85 10.80 -5.16
N GLU A 187 -33.09 10.44 -4.85
CA GLU A 187 -33.46 9.07 -4.45
C GLU A 187 -33.00 8.03 -5.49
N ASP A 188 -33.15 8.32 -6.79
CA ASP A 188 -32.72 7.43 -7.89
C ASP A 188 -31.19 7.40 -8.13
N PHE A 189 -30.42 8.30 -7.52
CA PHE A 189 -29.00 8.51 -7.85
C PHE A 189 -28.04 7.74 -6.93
N ILE A 190 -28.54 7.18 -5.83
CA ILE A 190 -27.78 6.43 -4.83
C ILE A 190 -28.20 4.96 -4.91
N GLU A 191 -27.58 4.19 -5.79
CA GLU A 191 -27.94 2.78 -6.11
C GLU A 191 -27.72 1.77 -4.97
N ASN A 192 -27.29 2.17 -3.77
CA ASN A 192 -27.04 1.25 -2.66
C ASN A 192 -27.30 1.88 -1.29
N ARG A 193 -28.54 2.27 -0.99
CA ARG A 193 -29.00 2.41 0.40
C ARG A 193 -29.15 1.03 1.04
N LYS A 194 -28.04 0.32 1.31
CA LYS A 194 -28.06 -0.73 2.35
C LYS A 194 -27.94 -0.03 3.70
N ASN A 195 -29.11 0.22 4.29
CA ASN A 195 -29.38 0.40 5.73
C ASN A 195 -28.55 1.45 6.49
N ASN A 196 -29.27 2.48 6.97
CA ASN A 196 -29.00 3.20 8.24
C ASN A 196 -27.93 4.31 8.29
N ALA A 197 -27.73 5.10 7.22
CA ALA A 197 -27.04 6.40 7.34
C ALA A 197 -28.06 7.54 7.50
N SER A 198 -28.27 7.93 8.76
CA SER A 198 -29.01 9.08 9.31
C SER A 198 -29.54 10.12 8.30
N THR A 199 -30.84 10.03 7.99
CA THR A 199 -31.66 11.10 7.40
C THR A 199 -31.69 12.37 8.28
N ASP A 200 -31.23 12.29 9.53
CA ASP A 200 -31.14 13.37 10.53
C ASP A 200 -30.17 14.52 10.18
N ARG A 201 -29.23 14.32 9.25
CA ARG A 201 -28.22 15.36 8.91
C ARG A 201 -28.56 16.19 7.66
N LEU A 202 -29.64 15.86 6.96
CA LEU A 202 -30.03 16.55 5.72
C LEU A 202 -30.74 17.87 6.03
N GLN A 203 -30.47 18.91 5.25
CA GLN A 203 -31.19 20.18 5.39
C GLN A 203 -32.65 19.99 4.94
N GLN A 204 -33.58 20.05 5.90
CA GLN A 204 -35.01 19.97 5.63
C GLN A 204 -35.55 21.37 5.30
N ILE A 205 -36.22 21.49 4.15
CA ILE A 205 -36.91 22.71 3.72
C ILE A 205 -38.41 22.44 3.75
N THR A 206 -39.11 23.10 4.67
CA THR A 206 -40.56 22.97 4.83
C THR A 206 -41.33 23.90 3.89
N GLU A 207 -42.57 23.54 3.59
CA GLU A 207 -43.52 24.39 2.84
C GLU A 207 -43.62 25.80 3.42
N VAL A 208 -43.64 25.93 4.74
CA VAL A 208 -43.70 27.22 5.44
C VAL A 208 -42.48 28.08 5.12
N GLN A 209 -41.27 27.52 5.15
CA GLN A 209 -40.05 28.24 4.82
C GLN A 209 -40.06 28.71 3.36
N VAL A 210 -40.53 27.89 2.42
CA VAL A 210 -40.64 28.31 1.01
C VAL A 210 -41.67 29.43 0.84
N THR A 211 -42.83 29.35 1.51
CA THR A 211 -43.82 30.44 1.47
C THR A 211 -43.29 31.75 2.07
N GLU A 212 -42.43 31.68 3.09
CA GLU A 212 -41.81 32.84 3.71
C GLU A 212 -40.74 33.47 2.81
N ILE A 213 -39.93 32.64 2.14
CA ILE A 213 -38.96 33.11 1.14
C ILE A 213 -39.69 33.80 -0.03
N ILE A 214 -40.79 33.21 -0.51
CA ILE A 214 -41.66 33.83 -1.53
C ILE A 214 -42.20 35.17 -1.01
N ARG A 215 -42.80 35.21 0.18
CA ARG A 215 -43.36 36.43 0.78
C ARG A 215 -42.32 37.55 0.96
N ASN A 216 -41.11 37.20 1.40
CA ASN A 216 -40.01 38.15 1.56
C ASN A 216 -39.49 38.68 0.20
N SER A 217 -39.52 37.84 -0.82
CA SER A 217 -39.18 38.22 -2.19
C SER A 217 -40.24 39.15 -2.80
N CYS A 218 -41.53 38.88 -2.52
CA CYS A 218 -42.65 39.77 -2.88
C CYS A 218 -42.58 41.14 -2.20
N ARG A 219 -42.24 41.21 -0.90
CA ARG A 219 -42.13 42.49 -0.17
C ARG A 219 -41.02 43.40 -0.71
N ARG A 220 -39.94 42.82 -1.24
CA ARG A 220 -38.81 43.58 -1.82
C ARG A 220 -39.14 44.13 -3.21
N LEU A 221 -40.11 43.54 -3.90
CA LEU A 221 -40.59 43.96 -5.23
C LEU A 221 -41.89 44.77 -5.05
N LEU A 222 -41.77 46.01 -4.56
CA LEU A 222 -42.90 46.94 -4.47
C LEU A 222 -43.35 47.39 -5.87
N THR A 223 -44.66 47.28 -6.13
CA THR A 223 -45.44 47.86 -7.25
C THR A 223 -45.27 47.23 -8.64
N GLY A 224 -46.36 46.66 -9.17
CA GLY A 224 -46.48 46.30 -10.60
C GLY A 224 -46.20 44.84 -10.92
N SER A 225 -47.26 44.04 -10.91
CA SER A 225 -47.31 42.60 -11.08
C SER A 225 -46.69 42.10 -12.41
N ILE A 226 -45.73 41.19 -12.32
CA ILE A 226 -45.52 40.14 -13.33
C ILE A 226 -45.49 38.81 -12.58
N PRO A 227 -46.57 37.99 -12.64
CA PRO A 227 -46.68 36.72 -11.92
C PRO A 227 -45.50 35.76 -12.13
N ASP A 228 -44.91 35.75 -13.34
CA ASP A 228 -43.82 34.83 -13.70
C ASP A 228 -42.46 35.16 -13.04
N LEU A 229 -42.26 36.38 -12.53
CA LEU A 229 -40.96 36.84 -11.99
C LEU A 229 -40.78 36.46 -10.50
N ILE A 230 -41.89 36.29 -9.78
CA ILE A 230 -41.92 36.07 -8.33
C ILE A 230 -41.41 34.66 -7.97
N PRO A 231 -41.87 33.56 -8.62
CA PRO A 231 -41.34 32.22 -8.39
C PRO A 231 -39.82 32.10 -8.66
N TYR A 232 -39.33 32.85 -9.64
CA TYR A 232 -37.93 32.81 -10.07
C TYR A 232 -36.97 33.43 -9.04
N SER A 233 -37.36 34.55 -8.42
CA SER A 233 -36.56 35.22 -7.41
C SER A 233 -36.38 34.40 -6.13
N ALA A 234 -37.45 33.74 -5.66
CA ALA A 234 -37.43 32.85 -4.51
C ALA A 234 -36.61 31.57 -4.80
N ALA A 235 -36.81 30.95 -5.97
CA ALA A 235 -36.04 29.79 -6.39
C ALA A 235 -34.54 30.07 -6.44
N ARG A 236 -34.15 31.26 -6.92
CA ARG A 236 -32.76 31.69 -6.99
C ARG A 236 -32.09 31.75 -5.62
N THR A 237 -32.72 32.38 -4.63
CA THR A 237 -32.14 32.48 -3.27
C THR A 237 -31.91 31.09 -2.68
N MET A 238 -32.89 30.19 -2.82
CA MET A 238 -32.76 28.81 -2.32
C MET A 238 -31.64 28.03 -2.99
N ILE A 239 -31.48 28.18 -4.30
CA ILE A 239 -30.39 27.53 -5.06
C ILE A 239 -29.03 28.07 -4.59
N GLN A 240 -28.91 29.38 -4.42
CA GLN A 240 -27.65 30.01 -3.99
C GLN A 240 -27.25 29.59 -2.57
N GLU A 241 -28.19 29.52 -1.63
CA GLU A 241 -27.93 29.05 -0.27
C GLU A 241 -27.41 27.61 -0.24
N ASN A 242 -27.90 26.75 -1.13
CA ASN A 242 -27.40 25.38 -1.26
C ASN A 242 -26.00 25.33 -1.91
N GLN A 243 -25.80 26.07 -3.00
CA GLN A 243 -24.55 26.09 -3.75
C GLN A 243 -23.36 26.59 -2.94
N VAL A 244 -23.55 27.48 -1.95
CA VAL A 244 -22.46 27.95 -1.09
C VAL A 244 -21.72 26.80 -0.41
N LYS A 245 -22.41 25.70 -0.11
CA LYS A 245 -21.87 24.54 0.62
C LYS A 245 -20.97 23.64 -0.25
N TRP A 246 -20.98 23.81 -1.57
CA TRP A 246 -20.36 22.89 -2.53
C TRP A 246 -18.84 22.96 -2.59
N GLU A 247 -18.25 24.11 -2.22
CA GLU A 247 -16.81 24.35 -2.29
C GLU A 247 -16.03 23.44 -1.32
N LYS A 248 -16.54 23.27 -0.10
CA LYS A 248 -15.83 22.56 0.98
C LYS A 248 -15.60 21.07 0.67
N PRO A 249 -16.60 20.27 0.26
CA PRO A 249 -16.37 18.88 -0.13
C PRO A 249 -15.41 18.73 -1.31
N ALA A 250 -15.48 19.63 -2.30
CA ALA A 250 -14.58 19.61 -3.45
C ALA A 250 -13.13 19.86 -3.02
N MET A 251 -12.90 20.82 -2.11
CA MET A 251 -11.57 21.10 -1.56
C MET A 251 -11.04 19.95 -0.70
N ASN A 252 -11.90 19.33 0.12
CA ASN A 252 -11.54 18.17 0.93
C ASN A 252 -11.12 16.99 0.05
N CYS A 253 -11.88 16.69 -1.01
CA CYS A 253 -11.54 15.65 -1.96
C CYS A 253 -10.20 15.92 -2.64
N LEU A 254 -9.93 17.17 -3.06
CA LEU A 254 -8.66 17.54 -3.66
C LEU A 254 -7.47 17.29 -2.72
N ASN A 255 -7.61 17.71 -1.46
CA ASN A 255 -6.58 17.51 -0.46
C ASN A 255 -6.31 16.03 -0.22
N ALA A 256 -7.35 15.20 -0.11
CA ALA A 256 -7.19 13.76 0.07
C ALA A 256 -6.51 13.09 -1.14
N VAL A 257 -6.90 13.46 -2.37
CA VAL A 257 -6.26 12.99 -3.61
C VAL A 257 -4.79 13.40 -3.65
N TYR A 258 -4.48 14.65 -3.27
CA TYR A 258 -3.11 15.15 -3.21
C TYR A 258 -2.24 14.34 -2.24
N GLU A 259 -2.72 14.07 -1.01
CA GLU A 259 -1.99 13.27 -0.03
C GLU A 259 -1.71 11.85 -0.51
N ILE A 260 -2.71 11.20 -1.14
CA ILE A 260 -2.55 9.86 -1.73
C ILE A 260 -1.47 9.88 -2.83
N MET A 261 -1.50 10.89 -3.70
CA MET A 261 -0.52 11.04 -4.78
C MET A 261 0.88 11.32 -4.26
N ILE A 262 1.03 12.20 -3.27
CA ILE A 262 2.32 12.51 -2.65
C ILE A 262 2.93 11.25 -2.04
N LYS A 263 2.13 10.49 -1.29
CA LYS A 263 2.56 9.28 -0.60
C LYS A 263 3.05 8.24 -1.61
N SER A 264 2.24 7.95 -2.64
CA SER A 264 2.56 6.95 -3.67
C SER A 264 3.84 7.30 -4.46
N VAL A 265 4.04 8.58 -4.79
CA VAL A 265 5.24 9.01 -5.51
C VAL A 265 6.47 9.02 -4.60
N CYS A 266 6.36 9.48 -3.35
CA CYS A 266 7.44 9.42 -2.37
C CYS A 266 7.91 7.99 -2.11
N GLU A 267 7.00 7.04 -1.87
CA GLU A 267 7.33 5.61 -1.73
C GLU A 267 8.06 5.07 -2.98
N THR A 268 7.65 5.51 -4.17
CA THR A 268 8.32 5.12 -5.43
C THR A 268 9.74 5.71 -5.54
N ILE A 269 9.95 6.94 -5.05
CA ILE A 269 11.27 7.57 -5.00
C ILE A 269 12.15 6.84 -3.99
N GLU A 270 11.65 6.54 -2.80
CA GLU A 270 12.40 5.83 -1.76
C GLU A 270 12.85 4.45 -2.25
N THR A 271 11.96 3.67 -2.85
CA THR A 271 12.29 2.35 -3.41
C THR A 271 13.33 2.43 -4.53
N THR A 272 13.24 3.44 -5.42
CA THR A 272 14.14 3.56 -6.58
C THR A 272 15.50 4.16 -6.21
N PHE A 273 15.54 5.12 -5.29
CA PHE A 273 16.74 5.88 -4.93
C PHE A 273 17.29 5.52 -3.53
N SER A 274 16.83 4.43 -2.91
CA SER A 274 17.24 3.96 -1.58
C SER A 274 18.75 3.92 -1.34
N ARG A 275 19.54 3.64 -2.39
CA ARG A 275 21.01 3.64 -2.36
C ARG A 275 21.63 5.02 -2.09
N PHE A 276 20.92 6.10 -2.39
CA PHE A 276 21.41 7.48 -2.32
C PHE A 276 20.45 8.40 -1.54
N PRO A 277 20.50 8.40 -0.19
CA PRO A 277 19.58 9.19 0.65
C PRO A 277 19.57 10.70 0.35
N GLY A 278 20.72 11.29 0.00
CA GLY A 278 20.80 12.71 -0.38
C GLY A 278 20.06 13.03 -1.69
N LEU A 279 19.95 12.05 -2.60
CA LEU A 279 19.19 12.19 -3.84
C LEU A 279 17.69 12.03 -3.61
N VAL A 280 17.29 11.12 -2.70
CA VAL A 280 15.89 10.94 -2.28
C VAL A 280 15.32 12.27 -1.80
N GLY A 281 15.97 12.95 -0.86
CA GLY A 281 15.49 14.23 -0.33
C GLY A 281 15.37 15.34 -1.40
N ARG A 282 16.31 15.40 -2.35
CA ARG A 282 16.25 16.37 -3.47
C ARG A 282 15.10 16.06 -4.44
N MET A 283 14.90 14.78 -4.76
CA MET A 283 13.82 14.35 -5.66
C MET A 283 12.45 14.55 -5.02
N GLU A 284 12.30 14.19 -3.75
CA GLU A 284 11.08 14.45 -3.00
C GLU A 284 10.73 15.93 -2.96
N TYR A 285 11.70 16.80 -2.64
CA TYR A 285 11.46 18.24 -2.64
C TYR A 285 10.96 18.74 -4.01
N LYS A 286 11.58 18.28 -5.10
CA LYS A 286 11.18 18.64 -6.47
C LYS A 286 9.78 18.14 -6.79
N VAL A 287 9.46 16.90 -6.43
CA VAL A 287 8.12 16.32 -6.66
C VAL A 287 7.05 17.01 -5.83
N ARG A 288 7.29 17.26 -4.55
CA ARG A 288 6.36 17.98 -3.67
C ARG A 288 6.07 19.38 -4.22
N THR A 289 7.11 20.10 -4.64
CA THR A 289 6.95 21.43 -5.26
C THR A 289 6.10 21.37 -6.53
N TRP A 290 6.33 20.37 -7.39
CA TRP A 290 5.56 20.19 -8.62
C TRP A 290 4.10 19.79 -8.35
N LEU A 291 3.85 18.87 -7.42
CA LEU A 291 2.50 18.46 -7.04
C LEU A 291 1.73 19.62 -6.38
N GLU A 292 2.40 20.46 -5.59
CA GLU A 292 1.77 21.64 -4.98
C GLU A 292 1.33 22.65 -6.05
N GLU A 293 2.14 22.85 -7.09
CA GLU A 293 1.76 23.68 -8.23
C GLU A 293 0.56 23.09 -8.99
N CYS A 294 0.53 21.77 -9.22
CA CYS A 294 -0.62 21.09 -9.82
C CYS A 294 -1.89 21.22 -8.95
N LYS A 295 -1.74 21.10 -7.63
CA LYS A 295 -2.84 21.30 -6.67
C LYS A 295 -3.39 22.71 -6.79
N LYS A 296 -2.53 23.73 -6.80
CA LYS A 296 -2.92 25.13 -6.95
C LYS A 296 -3.67 25.39 -8.26
N GLN A 297 -3.19 24.86 -9.38
CA GLN A 297 -3.88 24.97 -10.67
C GLN A 297 -5.27 24.31 -10.64
N THR A 298 -5.38 23.17 -9.95
CA THR A 298 -6.66 22.45 -9.79
C THR A 298 -7.62 23.24 -8.90
N ILE A 299 -7.13 23.90 -7.83
CA ILE A 299 -7.92 24.82 -7.00
C ILE A 299 -8.48 25.96 -7.86
N ASP A 300 -7.67 26.58 -8.70
CA ASP A 300 -8.13 27.67 -9.58
C ASP A 300 -9.23 27.20 -10.55
N GLN A 301 -9.10 25.99 -11.10
CA GLN A 301 -10.13 25.38 -11.93
C GLN A 301 -11.42 25.12 -11.15
N ILE A 302 -11.34 24.56 -9.94
CA ILE A 302 -12.52 24.32 -9.09
C ILE A 302 -13.20 25.63 -8.71
N ASN A 303 -12.43 26.64 -8.34
CA ASN A 303 -12.94 27.96 -8.02
C ASN A 303 -13.62 28.61 -9.24
N PHE A 304 -13.05 28.44 -10.44
CA PHE A 304 -13.68 28.90 -11.67
C PHE A 304 -15.01 28.17 -11.92
N MET A 305 -15.05 26.84 -11.82
CA MET A 305 -16.27 26.04 -11.98
C MET A 305 -17.33 26.41 -10.94
N TYR A 306 -16.92 26.59 -9.69
CA TYR A 306 -17.78 27.04 -8.60
C TYR A 306 -18.38 28.43 -8.87
N LYS A 307 -17.57 29.38 -9.35
CA LYS A 307 -18.05 30.71 -9.76
C LYS A 307 -19.02 30.65 -10.94
N MET A 308 -18.79 29.76 -11.91
CA MET A 308 -19.70 29.55 -13.03
C MET A 308 -21.06 29.02 -12.57
N GLU A 309 -21.09 28.04 -11.67
CA GLU A 309 -22.35 27.51 -11.12
C GLU A 309 -23.08 28.53 -10.23
N ARG A 310 -22.34 29.39 -9.53
CA ARG A 310 -22.87 30.50 -8.73
C ARG A 310 -23.17 31.76 -9.52
N THR A 311 -23.14 31.71 -10.85
CA THR A 311 -23.53 32.85 -11.68
C THR A 311 -24.88 33.40 -11.22
N THR A 312 -25.05 34.71 -11.40
CA THR A 312 -26.19 35.48 -10.91
C THR A 312 -27.55 34.84 -11.26
N TYR A 313 -27.63 34.00 -12.28
CA TYR A 313 -28.85 33.37 -12.77
C TYR A 313 -28.69 31.86 -12.99
N PRO A 314 -29.45 31.01 -12.28
CA PRO A 314 -29.54 29.59 -12.56
C PRO A 314 -29.92 29.34 -14.03
N PHE A 315 -29.02 28.72 -14.79
CA PHE A 315 -29.19 28.49 -16.21
C PHE A 315 -28.93 27.03 -16.61
N THR A 316 -29.72 26.55 -17.58
CA THR A 316 -29.51 25.25 -18.23
C THR A 316 -29.95 25.32 -19.70
N LEU A 317 -29.13 24.77 -20.60
CA LEU A 317 -29.49 24.61 -22.02
C LEU A 317 -30.40 23.40 -22.25
N ASP A 318 -30.40 22.43 -21.34
CA ASP A 318 -31.24 21.24 -21.42
C ASP A 318 -32.68 21.55 -20.94
N LYS A 319 -33.38 22.35 -21.74
CA LYS A 319 -34.76 22.77 -21.47
C LYS A 319 -35.72 21.59 -21.43
N HIS A 320 -35.48 20.56 -22.26
CA HIS A 320 -36.32 19.37 -22.33
C HIS A 320 -36.25 18.59 -21.02
N ARG A 321 -35.05 18.22 -20.57
CA ARG A 321 -34.86 17.48 -19.32
C ARG A 321 -35.34 18.27 -18.11
N MET A 322 -35.12 19.59 -18.09
CA MET A 322 -35.66 20.47 -17.05
C MET A 322 -37.20 20.42 -16.99
N THR A 323 -37.87 20.48 -18.14
CA THR A 323 -39.33 20.46 -18.22
C THR A 323 -39.91 19.11 -17.78
N VAL A 324 -39.29 18.01 -18.23
CA VAL A 324 -39.68 16.64 -17.85
C VAL A 324 -39.54 16.43 -16.35
N ILE A 325 -38.36 16.68 -15.78
CA ILE A 325 -38.08 16.49 -14.36
C ILE A 325 -38.95 17.41 -13.50
N LYS A 326 -39.13 18.67 -13.89
CA LYS A 326 -40.04 19.60 -13.19
C LYS A 326 -41.47 19.04 -13.16
N LYS A 327 -41.98 18.54 -14.29
CA LYS A 327 -43.34 17.99 -14.39
C LYS A 327 -43.50 16.72 -13.54
N GLU A 328 -42.50 15.86 -13.50
CA GLU A 328 -42.48 14.67 -12.63
C GLU A 328 -42.58 15.05 -11.15
N TYR A 329 -41.71 15.96 -10.68
CA TYR A 329 -41.77 16.43 -9.30
C TYR A 329 -43.09 17.15 -8.99
N LEU A 330 -43.53 18.05 -9.88
CA LEU A 330 -44.79 18.78 -9.70
C LEU A 330 -46.00 17.84 -9.60
N ASN A 331 -46.06 16.80 -10.45
CA ASN A 331 -47.11 15.79 -10.38
C ASN A 331 -47.06 15.00 -9.05
N SER A 332 -45.86 14.69 -8.56
CA SER A 332 -45.68 14.00 -7.27
C SER A 332 -46.16 14.87 -6.09
N LEU A 333 -45.80 16.15 -6.07
CA LEU A 333 -46.26 17.11 -5.08
C LEU A 333 -47.79 17.30 -5.15
N HIS A 334 -48.36 17.44 -6.36
CA HIS A 334 -49.81 17.59 -6.51
C HIS A 334 -50.61 16.36 -6.09
N ARG A 335 -50.12 15.15 -6.33
CA ARG A 335 -50.79 13.92 -5.82
C ARG A 335 -50.91 13.96 -4.30
N THR A 336 -49.84 14.38 -3.64
CA THR A 336 -49.75 14.49 -2.18
C THR A 336 -50.72 15.53 -1.63
N VAL A 337 -50.76 16.71 -2.24
CA VAL A 337 -51.64 17.81 -1.82
C VAL A 337 -53.12 17.56 -2.18
N ARG A 338 -53.39 16.87 -3.29
CA ARG A 338 -54.75 16.47 -3.71
C ARG A 338 -55.38 15.46 -2.74
N ASN A 339 -54.59 14.59 -2.13
CA ASN A 339 -55.05 13.69 -1.08
C ASN A 339 -55.52 14.46 0.18
N GLU A 340 -55.19 15.76 0.29
CA GLU A 340 -55.53 16.62 1.43
C GLU A 340 -56.59 17.70 1.14
N ASN A 341 -57.18 17.72 -0.06
CA ASN A 341 -58.13 18.75 -0.50
C ASN A 341 -57.58 20.20 -0.44
N ARG A 342 -56.26 20.41 -0.57
CA ARG A 342 -55.65 21.75 -0.64
C ARG A 342 -55.49 22.21 -2.10
N ASN A 343 -55.65 23.51 -2.35
CA ASN A 343 -55.48 24.07 -3.69
C ASN A 343 -53.99 24.10 -4.12
N PRO A 344 -53.70 23.90 -5.41
CA PRO A 344 -52.33 23.99 -5.93
C PRO A 344 -51.78 25.40 -5.70
N THR A 345 -50.69 25.49 -4.93
CA THR A 345 -50.10 26.76 -4.51
C THR A 345 -48.83 27.05 -5.32
N GLU A 346 -48.55 28.32 -5.62
CA GLU A 346 -47.31 28.80 -6.29
C GLU A 346 -46.02 28.26 -5.62
N THR A 347 -46.11 27.94 -4.32
CA THR A 347 -45.06 27.29 -3.52
C THR A 347 -44.64 25.94 -4.09
N LEU A 348 -45.58 25.11 -4.55
CA LEU A 348 -45.30 23.79 -5.12
C LEU A 348 -44.56 23.92 -6.46
N GLU A 349 -44.89 24.94 -7.24
CA GLU A 349 -44.21 25.22 -8.50
C GLU A 349 -42.76 25.67 -8.28
N VAL A 350 -42.51 26.52 -7.27
CA VAL A 350 -41.16 26.93 -6.86
C VAL A 350 -40.36 25.74 -6.36
N MET A 351 -40.95 24.89 -5.51
CA MET A 351 -40.31 23.66 -5.02
C MET A 351 -39.94 22.74 -6.19
N ALA A 352 -40.87 22.44 -7.10
CA ALA A 352 -40.61 21.59 -8.25
C ALA A 352 -39.51 22.15 -9.16
N LEU A 353 -39.47 23.47 -9.36
CA LEU A 353 -38.44 24.15 -10.14
C LEU A 353 -37.06 24.04 -9.48
N VAL A 354 -36.96 24.31 -8.18
CA VAL A 354 -35.70 24.22 -7.42
C VAL A 354 -35.19 22.78 -7.40
N MET A 355 -36.09 21.80 -7.16
CA MET A 355 -35.73 20.38 -7.17
C MET A 355 -35.19 19.93 -8.53
N ALA A 356 -35.87 20.31 -9.62
CA ALA A 356 -35.44 19.97 -10.97
C ALA A 356 -34.07 20.59 -11.30
N TYR A 357 -33.86 21.87 -10.97
CA TYR A 357 -32.57 22.53 -11.20
C TYR A 357 -31.45 21.85 -10.41
N LEU A 358 -31.64 21.67 -9.10
CA LEU A 358 -30.63 21.09 -8.22
C LEU A 358 -30.25 19.67 -8.65
N LYS A 359 -31.20 18.84 -9.10
CA LYS A 359 -30.91 17.50 -9.66
C LYS A 359 -29.95 17.56 -10.84
N ILE A 360 -30.12 18.53 -11.73
CA ILE A 360 -29.29 18.70 -12.93
C ILE A 360 -27.93 19.28 -12.56
N SER A 361 -27.91 20.35 -11.76
CA SER A 361 -26.67 21.04 -11.39
C SER A 361 -25.76 20.18 -10.51
N ILE A 362 -26.31 19.37 -9.60
CA ILE A 362 -25.53 18.45 -8.75
C ILE A 362 -24.82 17.39 -9.62
N LYS A 363 -25.54 16.78 -10.57
CA LYS A 363 -24.94 15.79 -11.49
C LYS A 363 -23.82 16.43 -12.32
N ARG A 364 -24.11 17.58 -12.93
CA ARG A 364 -23.13 18.33 -13.73
C ARG A 364 -21.89 18.69 -12.91
N TYR A 365 -22.06 19.28 -11.73
CA TYR A 365 -20.93 19.69 -10.90
C TYR A 365 -20.08 18.49 -10.45
N THR A 366 -20.72 17.40 -10.04
CA THR A 366 -20.02 16.16 -9.63
C THR A 366 -19.15 15.61 -10.76
N ASP A 367 -19.70 15.52 -11.98
CA ASP A 367 -18.98 14.99 -13.14
C ASP A 367 -17.83 15.91 -13.56
N VAL A 368 -18.08 17.22 -13.65
CA VAL A 368 -17.09 18.19 -14.12
C VAL A 368 -15.94 18.34 -13.11
N VAL A 369 -16.22 18.36 -11.80
CA VAL A 369 -15.19 18.41 -10.76
C VAL A 369 -14.36 17.13 -10.75
N SER A 370 -15.00 15.96 -10.89
CA SER A 370 -14.30 14.67 -11.01
C SER A 370 -13.39 14.62 -12.24
N ILE A 371 -13.83 15.18 -13.37
CA ILE A 371 -12.99 15.32 -14.58
C ILE A 371 -11.84 16.30 -14.33
N GLY A 372 -12.09 17.41 -13.64
CA GLY A 372 -11.06 18.39 -13.26
C GLY A 372 -9.93 17.74 -12.45
N PHE A 373 -10.27 16.91 -11.46
CA PHE A 373 -9.29 16.14 -10.69
C PHE A 373 -8.44 15.20 -11.56
N ARG A 374 -9.05 14.56 -12.56
CA ARG A 374 -8.34 13.62 -13.46
C ARG A 374 -7.50 14.31 -14.54
N LYS A 375 -7.85 15.54 -14.95
CA LYS A 375 -7.22 16.26 -16.06
C LYS A 375 -6.17 17.28 -15.64
N GLY A 376 -5.82 17.40 -14.35
CA GLY A 376 -4.96 18.44 -13.76
C GLY A 376 -3.56 18.70 -14.37
N SER A 377 -3.21 18.16 -15.54
CA SER A 377 -2.00 18.50 -16.29
C SER A 377 -2.16 18.50 -17.82
N GLY A 378 -3.35 18.72 -18.37
CA GLY A 378 -3.65 18.48 -19.80
C GLY A 378 -3.74 19.69 -20.75
N TYR A 379 -3.85 20.93 -20.26
CA TYR A 379 -3.89 22.10 -21.14
C TYR A 379 -2.58 22.88 -21.08
N PRO A 380 -1.79 22.92 -22.16
CA PRO A 380 -0.84 24.02 -22.29
C PRO A 380 -1.67 25.30 -22.27
N ARG A 381 -1.28 26.27 -21.41
CA ARG A 381 -1.65 27.65 -21.64
C ARG A 381 -1.14 27.98 -23.04
N VAL A 382 -2.04 28.02 -24.02
CA VAL A 382 -1.73 28.62 -25.32
C VAL A 382 -1.48 30.10 -25.04
N PRO A 383 -0.37 30.67 -25.56
CA PRO A 383 0.01 32.06 -25.31
C PRO A 383 -1.06 33.06 -25.75
#